data_AF-A0A100WTM2-F1
#
_entry.id   AF-A0A100WTM2-F1
#
_cell.length_a   1.000
_cell.length_b   1.000
_cell.length_c   1.000
_cell.angle_alpha   90.00
_cell.angle_beta   90.00
_cell.angle_gamma   90.00
#
_symmetry.space_group_name_H-M   'P 1'
#
loop_
_entity.id
_entity.type
_entity.pdbx_description
1 polymer ?
#
loop_
_entity_poly.entity_id
_entity_poly.type
_entity_poly.pdbx_seq_one_letter_code
_entity_poly.pdbx_strand_id
1 'polypeptide(L)' 'MIFQTLPRFNRPDSSSPDGAYLEADSWNDYGFRTLWTLLYLKGGHVTEIGAVKIGDIASSI' A
#
# COMPACT_ATOMS: atom_id res chain seq x y z
N MET A 1 0.59 -14.77 1.32
CA MET A 1 -0.12 -13.49 1.57
C MET A 1 0.22 -12.56 0.42
N ILE A 2 -0.79 -12.02 -0.26
CA ILE A 2 -0.60 -11.16 -1.43
C ILE A 2 -0.92 -9.73 -0.99
N PHE A 3 0.01 -8.80 -1.21
CA PHE A 3 -0.22 -7.38 -0.96
C PHE A 3 -0.89 -6.74 -2.17
N GLN A 4 -1.90 -5.91 -1.93
CA GLN A 4 -2.56 -5.12 -2.98
C GLN A 4 -1.96 -3.72 -2.97
N THR A 5 -1.24 -3.34 -4.01
CA THR A 5 -0.63 -2.01 -4.11
C THR A 5 -1.66 -0.98 -4.56
N LEU A 6 -1.70 0.16 -3.88
CA LEU A 6 -2.60 1.26 -4.16
C LEU A 6 -1.79 2.53 -4.50
N PRO A 7 -2.26 3.36 -5.42
CA PRO A 7 -1.74 4.70 -5.60
C PRO A 7 -1.82 5.50 -4.30
N ARG A 8 -0.99 6.54 -4.22
CA ARG A 8 -1.03 7.52 -3.12
C ARG A 8 -2.43 8.12 -3.00
N PHE A 9 -2.91 8.27 -1.77
CA PHE A 9 -4.23 8.82 -1.43
C PHE A 9 -5.41 7.94 -1.84
N ASN A 10 -5.15 6.70 -2.27
CA ASN A 10 -6.19 5.77 -2.67
C ASN A 10 -6.35 4.65 -1.63
N ARG A 11 -6.49 5.01 -0.34
CA ARG A 11 -6.66 4.04 0.75
C ARG A 11 -7.90 3.15 0.51
N PRO A 12 -7.86 1.87 0.95
CA PRO A 12 -9.03 1.02 0.87
C PRO A 12 -10.13 1.58 1.78
N ASP A 13 -11.38 1.43 1.36
CA ASP A 13 -12.57 1.83 2.11
C ASP A 13 -13.33 0.60 2.63
N SER A 14 -14.43 0.82 3.35
CA SER A 14 -15.22 -0.27 3.92
C SER A 14 -15.84 -1.23 2.89
N SER A 15 -15.83 -0.88 1.59
CA SER A 15 -16.32 -1.72 0.50
C SER A 15 -15.21 -2.56 -0.14
N SER A 16 -13.96 -2.26 0.17
CA SER A 16 -12.80 -2.98 -0.34
C SER A 16 -12.68 -4.38 0.29
N PRO A 17 -12.16 -5.38 -0.43
CA PRO A 17 -11.98 -6.73 0.12
C PRO A 17 -11.10 -6.77 1.38
N ASP A 18 -11.38 -7.72 2.28
CA ASP A 18 -10.48 -7.98 3.40
C ASP A 18 -9.08 -8.36 2.88
N GLY A 19 -8.02 -7.75 3.45
CA GLY A 19 -6.68 -7.95 2.94
C GLY A 19 -5.64 -6.97 3.44
N ALA A 20 -4.40 -7.17 2.97
CA ALA A 20 -3.30 -6.25 3.21
C ALA A 20 -3.02 -5.40 1.98
N TYR A 21 -2.89 -4.11 2.22
CA TYR A 21 -2.75 -3.08 1.21
C TYR A 21 -1.47 -2.29 1.43
N LEU A 22 -0.84 -1.90 0.34
CA LEU A 22 0.34 -1.04 0.33
C LEU A 22 -0.02 0.25 -0.39
N GLU A 23 -0.28 1.32 0.36
CA GLU A 23 -0.47 2.66 -0.22
C GLU A 23 0.90 3.27 -0.51
N ALA A 24 1.13 3.68 -1.76
CA ALA A 24 2.38 4.36 -2.13
C ALA A 24 2.52 5.70 -1.38
N ASP A 25 3.70 5.96 -0.81
CA ASP A 25 4.05 7.28 -0.28
C ASP A 25 4.68 8.17 -1.38
N SER A 26 4.96 9.42 -1.02
CA SER A 26 5.69 10.44 -1.77
C SER A 26 7.19 10.14 -1.93
N TRP A 27 7.72 9.13 -1.25
CA TRP A 27 9.15 8.81 -1.30
C TRP A 27 9.50 8.04 -2.58
N ASN A 28 10.28 8.69 -3.45
CA ASN A 28 10.89 8.09 -4.63
C ASN A 28 12.41 8.11 -4.46
N ASP A 29 13.01 6.92 -4.47
CA ASP A 29 14.46 6.74 -4.32
C ASP A 29 15.04 6.35 -5.68
N TYR A 30 15.57 7.32 -6.43
CA TYR A 30 16.19 7.11 -7.76
C TYR A 30 15.37 6.29 -8.76
N GLY A 31 14.04 6.48 -8.79
CA GLY A 31 13.13 5.77 -9.71
C GLY A 31 12.45 4.55 -9.08
N PHE A 32 12.76 4.21 -7.84
CA PHE A 32 12.13 3.13 -7.09
C PHE A 32 11.09 3.70 -6.11
N ARG A 33 9.88 3.13 -6.12
CA ARG A 33 8.89 3.34 -5.05
C ARG A 33 9.29 2.45 -3.88
N THR A 34 10.06 3.02 -2.95
CA THR A 34 10.68 2.24 -1.87
C THR A 34 9.96 2.34 -0.54
N LEU A 35 8.96 3.22 -0.39
CA LEU A 35 8.23 3.42 0.85
C LEU A 35 6.72 3.31 0.63
N TRP A 36 6.09 2.51 1.48
CA TRP A 36 4.66 2.21 1.42
C TRP A 36 4.07 2.32 2.83
N THR A 37 2.81 2.74 2.92
CA THR A 37 2.03 2.57 4.14
C THR A 37 1.30 1.23 4.08
N LEU A 38 1.58 0.35 5.05
CA LEU A 38 0.90 -0.92 5.20
C LEU A 38 -0.43 -0.73 5.94
N LEU A 39 -1.51 -1.09 5.27
CA LEU A 39 -2.87 -1.07 5.79
C LEU A 39 -3.41 -2.50 5.82
N TYR A 40 -4.16 -2.85 6.85
CA TYR A 40 -4.90 -4.09 6.92
C TYR A 40 -6.39 -3.79 7.05
N LEU A 41 -7.19 -4.34 6.14
CA LEU A 41 -8.64 -4.23 6.16
C LEU A 41 -9.25 -5.55 6.60
N LYS A 42 -10.16 -5.47 7.59
CA LYS A 42 -10.95 -6.62 8.03
C LYS A 42 -12.34 -6.19 8.45
N GLY A 43 -13.37 -6.77 7.84
CA GLY A 43 -14.77 -6.48 8.15
C GLY A 43 -15.11 -5.00 7.99
N GLY A 44 -14.56 -4.34 6.96
CA GLY A 44 -14.76 -2.91 6.70
C GLY A 44 -13.95 -1.96 7.60
N HIS A 45 -13.13 -2.47 8.52
CA HIS A 45 -12.26 -1.67 9.37
C HIS A 45 -10.84 -1.62 8.81
N VAL A 46 -10.35 -0.41 8.54
CA VAL A 46 -8.98 -0.15 8.11
C VAL A 46 -8.10 0.10 9.31
N THR A 47 -7.03 -0.67 9.44
CA THR A 47 -5.97 -0.45 10.43
C THR A 47 -4.68 -0.08 9.72
N GLU A 48 -4.11 1.06 10.07
CA GLU A 48 -2.75 1.40 9.66
C GLU A 48 -1.76 0.70 10.58
N ILE A 49 -0.89 -0.13 9.98
CA ILE A 49 0.16 -0.85 10.72
C ILE A 49 1.42 0.01 10.81
N GLY A 50 1.75 0.72 9.73
CA GLY A 50 2.89 1.63 9.67
C GLY A 50 3.57 1.63 8.30
N ALA A 51 4.75 2.25 8.22
CA ALA A 51 5.52 2.35 6.99
C ALA A 51 6.42 1.11 6.78
N VAL A 52 6.47 0.60 5.55
CA VAL A 52 7.35 -0.50 5.14
C VAL A 52 8.19 -0.08 3.94
N LYS A 53 9.46 -0.54 3.92
CA LYS A 53 10.35 -0.34 2.79
C LYS A 53 10.42 -1.59 1.92
N ILE A 54 9.95 -1.48 0.68
CA ILE A 54 9.89 -2.59 -0.29
C ILE A 54 10.45 -2.05 -1.60
N GLY A 55 11.52 -2.66 -2.11
CA GLY A 55 12.06 -2.34 -3.42
C GLY A 55 11.16 -2.94 -4.51
N ASP A 56 10.28 -2.13 -5.08
CA ASP A 56 9.49 -2.51 -6.24
C ASP A 56 10.22 -2.06 -7.52
N ILE A 57 10.46 -2.98 -8.45
CA ILE A 57 11.00 -2.62 -9.75
C ILE A 57 9.86 -1.95 -10.49
N ALA A 58 10.04 -0.70 -10.89
CA ALA A 58 9.03 0.09 -11.59
C ALA A 58 8.71 -0.52 -12.99
N SER A 59 7.99 -1.63 -13.03
CA SER A 59 7.25 -2.04 -14.21
C SER A 59 5.94 -1.26 -14.18
N SER A 60 5.86 -0.30 -15.10
CA SER A 60 4.71 0.56 -15.43
C SER A 60 3.36 0.01 -14.90
N ILE A 61 2.90 0.57 -13.78
CA ILE A 61 1.52 0.42 -13.29
C ILE A 61 0.64 1.36 -14.10
#